data_AF-T2I9X0-F1
#
_entry.id   AF-T2I9X0-F1
#
_cell.length_a   1.000
_cell.length_b   1.000
_cell.length_c   1.000
_cell.angle_alpha   90.00
_cell.angle_beta   90.00
_cell.angle_gamma   90.00
#
_symmetry.space_group_name_H-M   'P 1'
#
loop_
_entity.id
_entity.type
_entity.pdbx_description
1 polymer ?
#
loop_
_entity_poly.entity_id
_entity_poly.type
_entity_poly.pdbx_seq_one_letter_code
_entity_poly.pdbx_strand_id
1 'polypeptide(L)' 'MFKAIQAEDTRRARNIQKLILKSFAARLLAVRQVSQLNTGKKTAGIDGVKSLNFKQRFALAERLGDFHT' A
#
# COMPACT_ATOMS: atom_id res chain seq x y z
N MET A 1 -5.28 1.34 14.94
CA MET A 1 -5.42 2.79 14.64
C MET A 1 -6.75 3.31 15.18
N PHE A 2 -7.90 2.83 14.69
CA PHE A 2 -9.24 3.27 15.12
C PHE A 2 -9.44 3.33 16.65
N LYS A 3 -9.18 2.23 17.37
CA LYS A 3 -9.27 2.19 18.84
C LYS A 3 -8.37 3.21 19.56
N ALA A 4 -7.20 3.51 19.00
CA ALA A 4 -6.28 4.49 19.59
C ALA A 4 -6.76 5.93 19.36
N ILE A 5 -7.40 6.20 18.21
CA ILE A 5 -8.02 7.50 17.92
C ILE A 5 -9.25 7.71 18.81
N GLN A 6 -10.10 6.69 18.98
CA GLN A 6 -11.25 6.76 19.90
C GLN A 6 -10.85 7.04 21.35
N ALA A 7 -9.67 6.57 21.78
CA ALA A 7 -9.12 6.82 23.10
C ALA A 7 -8.28 8.12 23.17
N GLU A 8 -8.29 8.96 22.14
CA GLU A 8 -7.49 10.18 22.00
C GLU A 8 -5.96 9.99 22.14
N ASP A 9 -5.48 8.75 22.03
CA ASP A 9 -4.07 8.40 22.10
C ASP A 9 -3.40 8.61 20.73
N THR A 10 -3.07 9.87 20.45
CA THR A 10 -2.43 10.28 19.19
C THR A 10 -1.02 9.72 19.02
N ARG A 11 -0.31 9.42 20.13
CA ARG A 11 1.03 8.85 20.09
C ARG A 11 0.97 7.41 19.60
N ARG A 12 0.07 6.60 20.17
CA ARG A 12 -0.16 5.23 19.75
C ARG A 12 -0.73 5.15 18.34
N ALA A 13 -1.64 6.07 17.95
CA ALA A 13 -2.15 6.14 16.59
C ALA A 13 -1.01 6.34 15.57
N ARG A 14 -0.10 7.30 15.82
CA ARG A 14 1.09 7.54 14.97
C ARG A 14 2.02 6.34 14.90
N ASN A 15 2.27 5.67 16.02
CA ASN A 15 3.10 4.46 16.02
C ASN A 15 2.49 3.34 15.17
N ILE A 16 1.17 3.13 15.25
CA ILE A 16 0.48 2.13 14.44
C ILE A 16 0.51 2.52 12.95
N GLN A 17 0.31 3.79 12.60
CA GLN A 17 0.44 4.26 11.22
C GLN A 17 1.84 3.97 10.66
N LYS A 18 2.90 4.31 11.41
CA LYS A 18 4.28 4.01 11.02
C LYS A 18 4.52 2.52 10.82
N LEU A 19 3.96 1.67 11.70
CA LEU A 19 4.05 0.23 11.56
C LEU A 19 3.37 -0.29 10.29
N ILE A 20 2.17 0.22 9.98
CA ILE A 20 1.43 -0.16 8.76
C ILE A 20 2.23 0.24 7.52
N LEU A 21 2.80 1.44 7.47
CA LEU A 21 3.61 1.90 6.34
C LEU A 21 4.86 1.04 6.10
N LYS A 22 5.46 0.48 7.17
CA LYS A 22 6.60 -0.44 7.07
C LYS A 22 6.21 -1.88 6.74
N SER A 23 4.95 -2.25 6.90
CA SER A 23 4.48 -3.63 6.76
C SER A 23 4.48 -4.09 5.29
N PHE A 24 5.16 -5.19 5.03
CA PHE A 24 5.13 -5.86 3.72
C PHE A 24 3.72 -6.32 3.33
N ALA A 25 2.98 -6.91 4.27
CA ALA A 25 1.63 -7.39 4.03
C ALA A 25 0.66 -6.24 3.67
N ALA A 26 0.77 -5.09 4.36
CA ALA A 26 -0.02 -3.91 4.03
C ALA A 26 0.31 -3.40 2.61
N ARG A 27 1.59 -3.43 2.23
CA ARG A 27 2.05 -3.06 0.89
C ARG A 27 1.46 -3.96 -0.20
N LEU A 28 1.45 -5.27 0.01
CA LEU A 28 0.84 -6.23 -0.93
C LEU A 28 -0.67 -6.00 -1.09
N LEU A 29 -1.38 -5.71 0.00
CA LEU A 29 -2.81 -5.38 -0.05
C LEU A 29 -3.08 -4.10 -0.85
N ALA A 30 -2.24 -3.07 -0.66
CA ALA A 30 -2.34 -1.83 -1.42
C ALA A 30 -2.10 -2.07 -2.93
N VAL A 31 -1.06 -2.83 -3.29
CA VAL A 31 -0.79 -3.21 -4.69
C VAL A 31 -1.96 -4.00 -5.28
N ARG A 32 -2.54 -4.94 -4.52
CA ARG A 32 -3.73 -5.70 -4.96
C ARG A 32 -4.93 -4.78 -5.21
N GLN A 33 -5.19 -3.85 -4.30
CA GLN A 33 -6.30 -2.90 -4.43
C GLN A 33 -6.18 -2.12 -5.73
N VAL A 34 -5.03 -1.50 -6.00
CA VAL A 34 -4.81 -0.66 -7.17
C VAL A 34 -4.79 -1.46 -8.47
N SER A 35 -4.09 -2.60 -8.50
CA SER A 35 -3.87 -3.37 -9.74
C SER A 35 -5.00 -4.33 -10.10
N GLN A 36 -5.84 -4.76 -9.15
CA GLN A 36 -6.86 -5.80 -9.38
C GLN A 36 -8.28 -5.39 -9.03
N LEU A 37 -8.47 -4.61 -7.96
CA LEU A 37 -9.81 -4.34 -7.43
C LEU A 37 -10.37 -2.99 -7.90
N ASN A 38 -9.50 -2.00 -8.10
CA ASN A 38 -9.93 -0.68 -8.59
C ASN A 38 -10.56 -0.79 -9.99
N THR A 39 -11.63 -0.02 -10.19
CA THR A 39 -12.37 0.07 -11.47
C THR A 39 -11.46 0.52 -12.63
N GLY A 40 -10.52 1.43 -12.35
CA GLY A 40 -9.55 1.96 -13.30
C GLY A 40 -8.34 1.08 -13.63
N LYS A 41 -8.28 -0.19 -13.18
CA LYS A 41 -7.10 -1.08 -13.36
C LYS A 41 -6.66 -1.34 -14.81
N LYS A 42 -7.53 -1.07 -15.78
CA LYS A 42 -7.26 -1.22 -17.23
C LYS A 42 -6.81 0.09 -17.89
N THR A 43 -6.91 1.20 -17.19
CA THR A 43 -6.49 2.52 -17.66
C THR A 43 -5.02 2.72 -17.29
N ALA A 44 -4.20 3.15 -18.25
CA ALA A 44 -2.82 3.50 -17.96
C ALA A 44 -2.77 4.79 -17.15
N GLY A 45 -1.95 4.81 -16.10
CA GLY A 45 -1.66 6.02 -15.33
C GLY A 45 -0.60 6.89 -16.00
N ILE A 46 -0.04 7.83 -15.24
CA ILE A 46 1.08 8.69 -15.67
C ILE A 46 2.32 7.85 -16.03
N ASP A 47 2.50 6.71 -15.37
CA ASP A 47 3.58 5.75 -15.64
C ASP A 47 3.38 4.95 -16.94
N GLY A 48 2.23 5.09 -17.62
CA GLY A 48 1.90 4.37 -18.85
C GLY A 48 1.65 2.88 -18.65
N VAL A 49 1.69 2.37 -17.42
CA VAL A 49 1.53 0.94 -17.11
C VAL A 49 0.06 0.63 -16.87
N LYS A 50 -0.42 -0.45 -17.50
CA LYS A 50 -1.78 -0.98 -17.29
C LYS A 50 -1.75 -2.50 -17.17
N SER A 51 -2.73 -3.07 -16.48
CA SER A 51 -2.93 -4.54 -16.41
C SER A 51 -1.67 -5.32 -15.98
N LEU A 52 -1.09 -4.98 -14.81
CA LEU A 52 0.13 -5.62 -14.31
C LEU A 52 -0.02 -7.15 -14.19
N ASN A 53 0.98 -7.88 -14.65
CA ASN A 53 1.09 -9.33 -14.45
C ASN A 53 1.53 -9.67 -13.01
N PHE A 54 1.49 -10.96 -12.64
CA PHE A 54 1.85 -11.40 -11.28
C PHE A 54 3.27 -10.97 -10.87
N LYS A 55 4.27 -11.19 -11.73
CA LYS A 55 5.67 -10.86 -11.43
C LYS A 55 5.88 -9.35 -11.27
N GLN A 56 5.24 -8.55 -12.12
CA GLN A 56 5.27 -7.08 -12.05
C GLN A 56 4.67 -6.55 -10.75
N ARG A 57 3.61 -7.20 -10.23
CA ARG A 57 3.02 -6.80 -8.93
C ARG A 57 3.97 -7.05 -7.76
N PHE A 58 4.69 -8.17 -7.76
CA PHE A 58 5.69 -8.46 -6.73
C PHE A 58 6.87 -7.49 -6.83
N ALA A 59 7.41 -7.27 -8.03
CA ALA A 59 8.49 -6.31 -8.26
C ALA A 59 8.08 -4.88 -7.82
N LEU A 60 6.82 -4.48 -8.06
CA LEU A 60 6.29 -3.21 -7.58
C LEU A 60 6.25 -3.14 -6.04
N ALA A 61 5.83 -4.21 -5.37
CA ALA A 61 5.77 -4.26 -3.91
C ALA A 61 7.14 -4.21 -3.25
N GLU A 62 8.16 -4.81 -3.87
CA GLU A 62 9.56 -4.73 -3.44
C GLU A 62 10.12 -3.33 -3.66
N ARG A 63 9.98 -2.79 -4.87
CA ARG A 63 10.41 -1.42 -5.22
C ARG A 63 9.80 -0.38 -4.27
N LEU A 64 8.52 -0.51 -3.91
CA LEU A 64 7.87 0.39 -2.96
C LEU A 64 8.36 0.21 -1.51
N GLY A 65 8.97 -0.93 -1.17
CA GLY A 65 9.57 -1.16 0.13
C GLY A 65 10.87 -0.39 0.34
N ASP A 66 11.66 -0.22 -0.73
CA ASP A 66 12.98 0.43 -0.67
C ASP A 66 12.89 1.93 -0.39
N PHE A 67 11.77 2.59 -0.72
CA PHE A 67 11.56 4.01 -0.47
C PHE A 67 11.13 4.35 0.97
N HIS A 68 10.96 3.35 1.83
CA HIS A 68 10.50 3.53 3.22
C HIS A 68 11.60 3.38 4.28
N THR A 69 12.88 3.32 3.87
CA THR A 69 14.04 3.37 4.77
C THR A 69 14.37 4.81 5.18
#